data_AF-A0A3N1GWW5-F1
#
_entry.id   AF-A0A3N1GWW5-F1
#
_cell.length_a   1.000
_cell.length_b   1.000
_cell.length_c   1.000
_cell.angle_alpha   90.00
_cell.angle_beta   90.00
_cell.angle_gamma   90.00
#
_symmetry.space_group_name_H-M   'P 1'
#
loop_
_entity.id
_entity.type
_entity.pdbx_description
1 polymer ?
#
loop_
_entity_poly.entity_id
_entity_poly.type
_entity_poly.pdbx_seq_one_letter_code
_entity_poly.pdbx_strand_id
1 'polypeptide(L)'
;MTHDDDLAADDAGAPAEDDALRARLRAADPARGLPPLGAEEVAGLVGRVVAEGPGGDLRDGAGDELAVRRARRLPRRAVVALAGVAAAGVVAVAALTASGGLGGGSTVELAAADGAGPAVACAPVDVAALRTVGTAFEARAVEVADGRAVLEVTDVYAGDLVADGDEVVVPQADPDAGPVDGGPLPVTAGGTYLVATTPVGDGPGGAQQIAPCGLSGPDDPALRALYEEAFRAG
;
A
#
# COMPACT_ATOMS: atom_id res chain seq x y z
N MET A 1 -57.45 -5.21 17.26
CA MET A 1 -57.78 -6.56 16.77
C MET A 1 -57.69 -6.45 15.26
N THR A 2 -56.66 -6.82 14.53
CA THR A 2 -55.43 -7.65 14.64
C THR A 2 -54.69 -7.30 13.31
N HIS A 3 -53.50 -6.68 13.23
CA HIS A 3 -52.12 -7.15 13.49
C HIS A 3 -51.85 -8.64 13.20
N ASP A 4 -50.79 -8.89 12.41
CA ASP A 4 -50.28 -10.17 11.88
C ASP A 4 -51.14 -10.72 10.71
N ASP A 5 -50.65 -11.09 9.52
CA ASP A 5 -49.42 -11.74 9.08
C ASP A 5 -49.19 -11.43 7.59
N ASP A 6 -48.01 -10.91 7.17
CA ASP A 6 -47.59 -10.92 5.74
C ASP A 6 -46.07 -10.69 5.60
N LEU A 7 -45.27 -11.44 6.38
CA LEU A 7 -43.80 -11.48 6.27
C LEU A 7 -43.30 -12.92 6.33
N ALA A 8 -43.62 -13.72 5.31
CA ALA A 8 -42.96 -15.00 5.11
C ALA A 8 -43.12 -15.49 3.66
N ALA A 9 -42.23 -15.06 2.76
CA ALA A 9 -41.80 -15.86 1.60
C ALA A 9 -40.78 -15.07 0.74
N ASP A 10 -39.53 -14.97 1.17
CA ASP A 10 -38.43 -14.59 0.25
C ASP A 10 -37.07 -15.12 0.72
N ASP A 11 -37.00 -16.43 1.02
CA ASP A 11 -35.73 -17.09 1.40
C ASP A 11 -35.60 -18.50 0.79
N ALA A 12 -35.97 -18.63 -0.49
CA ALA A 12 -35.86 -19.89 -1.24
C ALA A 12 -34.83 -19.84 -2.39
N GLY A 13 -34.08 -18.75 -2.53
CA GLY A 13 -33.07 -18.55 -3.59
C GLY A 13 -31.67 -19.07 -3.28
N ALA A 14 -31.32 -19.30 -2.01
CA ALA A 14 -29.93 -19.42 -1.56
C ALA A 14 -29.18 -20.74 -1.92
N PRO A 15 -29.77 -21.96 -1.98
CA PRO A 15 -28.95 -23.17 -2.15
C PRO A 15 -28.56 -23.46 -3.60
N ALA A 16 -29.42 -23.11 -4.57
CA ALA A 16 -29.21 -23.46 -5.97
C ALA A 16 -28.13 -22.60 -6.66
N GLU A 17 -28.03 -21.33 -6.28
CA GLU A 17 -27.02 -20.40 -6.80
C GLU A 17 -25.62 -20.75 -6.29
N ASP A 18 -25.54 -21.11 -5.01
CA ASP A 18 -24.33 -21.55 -4.34
C ASP A 18 -23.75 -22.83 -4.95
N ASP A 19 -24.61 -23.79 -5.28
CA ASP A 19 -24.20 -25.02 -5.95
C ASP A 19 -23.81 -24.79 -7.41
N ALA A 20 -24.47 -23.87 -8.12
CA ALA A 20 -24.06 -23.45 -9.45
C ALA A 20 -22.71 -22.73 -9.44
N LEU A 21 -22.44 -21.90 -8.44
CA LEU A 21 -21.15 -21.23 -8.22
C LEU A 21 -20.05 -22.25 -7.92
N ARG A 22 -20.29 -23.20 -7.00
CA ARG A 22 -19.35 -24.30 -6.71
C ARG A 22 -19.08 -25.15 -7.95
N ALA A 23 -20.09 -25.41 -8.78
CA ALA A 23 -19.93 -26.13 -10.03
C ALA A 23 -19.05 -25.36 -11.03
N ARG A 24 -19.21 -24.03 -11.15
CA ARG A 24 -18.37 -23.18 -11.99
C ARG A 24 -16.92 -23.12 -11.49
N LEU A 25 -16.71 -22.97 -10.19
CA LEU A 25 -15.38 -22.96 -9.58
C LEU A 25 -14.65 -24.30 -9.80
N ARG A 26 -15.33 -25.44 -9.64
CA ARG A 26 -14.76 -26.77 -9.95
C ARG A 26 -14.56 -27.01 -11.44
N ALA A 27 -15.27 -26.30 -12.31
CA ALA A 27 -15.09 -26.41 -13.76
C ALA A 27 -13.87 -25.61 -14.24
N ALA A 28 -13.53 -24.52 -13.53
CA ALA A 28 -12.36 -23.71 -13.80
C ALA A 28 -11.06 -24.27 -13.18
N ASP A 29 -11.13 -25.33 -12.38
CA ASP A 29 -9.96 -25.94 -11.74
C ASP A 29 -9.08 -26.69 -12.78
N PRO A 30 -7.87 -26.16 -13.10
CA PRO A 30 -6.97 -26.77 -14.06
C PRO A 30 -6.40 -28.11 -13.56
N ALA A 31 -6.45 -28.40 -12.25
CA ALA A 31 -5.95 -29.63 -11.66
C ALA A 31 -6.94 -30.81 -11.79
N ARG A 32 -8.17 -30.56 -12.27
CA ARG A 32 -9.22 -31.59 -12.36
C ARG A 32 -8.87 -32.79 -13.25
N GLY A 33 -7.94 -32.61 -14.19
CA GLY A 33 -7.44 -33.67 -15.08
C GLY A 33 -6.15 -34.35 -14.61
N LEU A 34 -5.57 -33.92 -13.49
CA LEU A 34 -4.29 -34.44 -13.02
C LEU A 34 -4.50 -35.67 -12.13
N PRO A 35 -3.69 -36.73 -12.30
CA PRO A 35 -3.69 -37.84 -11.36
C PRO A 35 -3.23 -37.34 -9.97
N PRO A 36 -3.74 -37.93 -8.88
CA PRO A 36 -3.29 -37.58 -7.54
C PRO A 36 -1.79 -37.86 -7.42
N LEU A 37 -1.05 -36.92 -6.81
CA LEU A 37 0.37 -37.10 -6.53
C LEU A 37 0.60 -38.32 -5.62
N GLY A 38 1.63 -39.09 -5.93
CA GLY A 38 2.07 -40.19 -5.08
C GLY A 38 2.57 -39.70 -3.72
N ALA A 39 2.42 -40.52 -2.68
CA ALA A 39 2.83 -40.15 -1.32
C ALA A 39 4.32 -39.74 -1.22
N GLU A 40 5.19 -40.35 -2.04
CA GLU A 40 6.61 -40.00 -2.10
C GLU A 40 6.87 -38.66 -2.81
N GLU A 41 6.07 -38.31 -3.80
CA GLU A 41 6.17 -37.04 -4.51
C GLU A 41 5.70 -35.89 -3.59
N VAL A 42 4.64 -36.11 -2.81
CA VAL A 42 4.17 -35.18 -1.78
C VAL A 42 5.25 -34.97 -0.72
N ALA A 43 5.84 -36.05 -0.21
CA ALA A 43 6.93 -35.97 0.78
C ALA A 43 8.16 -35.23 0.23
N GLY A 44 8.49 -35.45 -1.05
CA GLY A 44 9.57 -34.74 -1.73
C GLY A 44 9.30 -33.25 -1.95
N LEU A 45 8.05 -32.87 -2.19
CA LEU A 45 7.67 -31.45 -2.33
C LEU A 45 7.73 -30.73 -0.98
N VAL A 46 7.16 -31.33 0.06
CA VAL A 46 7.18 -30.79 1.43
C VAL A 46 8.62 -30.69 1.93
N GLY A 47 9.44 -31.71 1.69
CA GLY A 47 10.86 -31.69 2.04
C GLY A 47 11.63 -30.55 1.37
N ARG A 48 11.27 -30.18 0.13
CA ARG A 48 11.89 -29.08 -0.60
C ARG A 48 11.53 -27.72 0.00
N VAL A 49 10.25 -27.49 0.28
CA VAL A 49 9.76 -26.24 0.91
C VAL A 49 10.35 -26.06 2.31
N VAL A 50 10.57 -27.15 3.06
CA VAL A 50 11.20 -27.09 4.38
C VAL A 50 12.72 -26.87 4.28
N ALA A 51 13.38 -27.40 3.26
CA ALA A 51 14.81 -27.22 3.04
C ALA A 51 15.16 -25.83 2.48
N GLU A 52 14.30 -25.27 1.62
CA GLU A 52 14.33 -23.88 1.16
C GLU A 52 13.57 -23.01 2.18
N GLY A 53 14.21 -22.72 3.31
CA GLY A 53 13.72 -21.68 4.22
C GLY A 53 13.52 -20.34 3.48
N PRO A 54 12.77 -19.38 4.06
CA PRO A 54 12.48 -18.10 3.41
C PRO A 54 13.79 -17.34 3.18
N GLY A 55 14.30 -17.38 1.94
CA GLY A 55 15.62 -16.87 1.58
C GLY A 55 16.41 -17.71 0.56
N GLY A 56 15.85 -18.78 0.01
CA GLY A 56 16.45 -19.51 -1.12
C GLY A 56 16.42 -18.68 -2.41
N ASP A 57 17.55 -18.05 -2.76
CA ASP A 57 17.77 -17.33 -4.01
C ASP A 57 17.45 -18.23 -5.23
N LEU A 58 16.34 -17.93 -5.92
CA LEU A 58 16.13 -18.37 -7.30
C LEU A 58 17.01 -17.51 -8.22
N ARG A 59 18.28 -17.92 -8.35
CA ARG A 59 19.12 -17.55 -9.49
C ARG A 59 19.77 -18.79 -10.06
N ASP A 60 19.09 -19.42 -11.01
CA ASP A 60 19.75 -20.22 -12.03
C ASP A 60 19.03 -20.04 -13.36
N GLY A 61 19.69 -19.31 -14.27
CA GLY A 61 19.19 -19.07 -15.62
C GLY A 61 19.98 -17.99 -16.36
N ALA A 62 20.95 -18.45 -17.16
CA ALA A 62 21.64 -17.76 -18.26
C ALA A 62 22.94 -16.97 -17.94
N GLY A 63 24.02 -17.38 -18.63
CA GLY A 63 25.11 -16.48 -19.00
C GLY A 63 26.52 -17.03 -18.75
N ASP A 64 27.00 -17.87 -19.66
CA ASP A 64 28.44 -18.08 -19.87
C ASP A 64 28.96 -16.87 -20.67
N GLU A 65 29.69 -15.94 -20.04
CA GLU A 65 30.79 -15.18 -20.69
C GLU A 65 31.58 -14.30 -19.68
N LEU A 66 32.82 -14.71 -19.45
CA LEU A 66 34.05 -13.93 -19.19
C LEU A 66 33.93 -12.42 -18.88
N ALA A 67 34.25 -12.00 -17.64
CA ALA A 67 35.12 -10.82 -17.39
C ALA A 67 35.49 -10.62 -15.90
N VAL A 68 36.77 -10.84 -15.60
CA VAL A 68 37.68 -9.99 -14.80
C VAL A 68 37.05 -9.12 -13.68
N ARG A 69 37.39 -9.40 -12.41
CA ARG A 69 38.08 -8.43 -11.49
C ARG A 69 38.34 -9.00 -10.09
N ARG A 70 39.54 -9.56 -9.94
CA ARG A 70 40.52 -9.34 -8.85
C ARG A 70 39.93 -8.96 -7.48
N ALA A 71 39.80 -9.97 -6.62
CA ALA A 71 39.63 -9.84 -5.18
C ALA A 71 40.70 -8.92 -4.57
N ARG A 72 40.30 -7.75 -4.07
CA ARG A 72 41.07 -6.95 -3.12
C ARG A 72 40.36 -6.92 -1.79
N ARG A 73 40.86 -7.74 -0.87
CA ARG A 73 40.65 -7.60 0.56
C ARG A 73 41.24 -6.27 1.00
N LEU A 74 40.45 -5.38 1.60
CA LEU A 74 40.97 -4.26 2.39
C LEU A 74 40.08 -4.03 3.64
N PRO A 75 40.68 -3.50 4.72
CA PRO A 75 40.40 -3.94 6.08
C PRO A 75 39.42 -3.07 6.86
N ARG A 76 38.83 -3.73 7.85
CA ARG A 76 38.15 -3.17 9.03
C ARG A 76 38.96 -2.02 9.63
N ARG A 77 38.42 -0.80 9.62
CA ARG A 77 38.51 0.25 10.67
C ARG A 77 38.05 1.60 10.12
N ALA A 78 36.85 2.00 10.49
CA ALA A 78 36.50 3.41 10.68
C ALA A 78 35.41 3.48 11.75
N VAL A 79 35.82 3.90 12.94
CA VAL A 79 34.96 4.33 14.05
C VAL A 79 34.92 5.85 13.98
N VAL A 80 33.74 6.46 13.98
CA VAL A 80 33.52 7.79 14.60
C VAL A 80 32.10 7.83 15.16
N ALA A 81 32.02 8.15 16.46
CA ALA A 81 30.84 8.49 17.22
C ALA A 81 30.67 10.01 17.29
N LEU A 82 29.44 10.51 17.47
CA LEU A 82 29.04 11.72 18.21
C LEU A 82 27.50 11.84 18.06
N ALA A 83 26.71 11.67 19.13
CA ALA A 83 26.22 12.74 20.04
C ALA A 83 25.36 13.76 19.26
N GLY A 84 24.12 14.08 19.59
CA GLY A 84 23.32 13.99 20.81
C GLY A 84 22.30 15.14 20.73
N VAL A 85 21.23 15.07 21.52
CA VAL A 85 20.46 16.18 22.16
C VAL A 85 19.02 15.70 22.33
N ALA A 86 18.66 15.46 23.59
CA ALA A 86 17.29 15.39 24.07
C ALA A 86 16.72 16.81 24.14
N ALA A 87 15.49 17.01 23.68
CA ALA A 87 14.66 18.14 24.13
C ALA A 87 13.16 17.90 23.86
N ALA A 88 12.40 18.04 24.94
CA ALA A 88 11.00 18.46 25.00
C ALA A 88 9.93 17.54 24.37
N GLY A 89 9.56 16.51 25.13
CA GLY A 89 8.19 15.97 25.07
C GLY A 89 7.22 17.01 25.64
N VAL A 90 6.60 17.79 24.78
CA VAL A 90 5.37 18.52 25.12
C VAL A 90 4.25 17.50 25.05
N VAL A 91 3.73 17.12 26.21
CA VAL A 91 2.48 16.37 26.32
C VAL A 91 1.36 17.33 25.95
N ALA A 92 1.00 17.38 24.66
CA ALA A 92 -0.25 17.94 24.20
C ALA A 92 -1.25 16.79 24.10
N VAL A 93 -2.03 16.60 25.17
CA VAL A 93 -3.25 15.78 25.11
C VAL A 93 -4.24 16.57 24.25
N ALA A 94 -4.26 16.30 22.94
CA ALA A 94 -5.31 16.77 22.06
C ALA A 94 -6.20 15.59 21.69
N ALA A 95 -7.16 15.29 22.58
CA ALA A 95 -8.34 14.55 22.19
C ALA A 95 -9.14 15.43 21.20
N LEU A 96 -8.86 15.30 19.91
CA LEU A 96 -9.62 15.97 18.86
C LEU A 96 -10.85 15.13 18.54
N THR A 97 -11.85 15.26 19.41
CA THR A 97 -13.23 15.28 18.93
C THR A 97 -13.35 16.43 17.95
N ALA A 98 -13.94 16.13 16.79
CA ALA A 98 -14.20 17.02 15.68
C ALA A 98 -14.52 18.49 16.06
N SER A 99 -14.16 19.37 15.13
CA SER A 99 -14.53 20.78 14.95
C SER A 99 -13.65 21.86 15.61
N GLY A 100 -12.80 22.48 14.76
CA GLY A 100 -12.64 23.94 14.76
C GLY A 100 -11.42 24.55 15.44
N GLY A 101 -10.30 24.61 14.71
CA GLY A 101 -9.43 25.79 14.61
C GLY A 101 -8.33 25.97 15.66
N LEU A 102 -7.07 26.07 15.18
CA LEU A 102 -6.04 27.08 15.52
C LEU A 102 -4.76 26.80 14.71
N GLY A 103 -4.89 26.97 13.39
CA GLY A 103 -3.88 26.82 12.34
C GLY A 103 -4.66 26.86 11.04
N GLY A 104 -4.35 27.78 10.12
CA GLY A 104 -5.23 28.11 8.99
C GLY A 104 -5.29 27.07 7.86
N GLY A 105 -5.07 25.79 8.16
CA GLY A 105 -5.14 24.68 7.20
C GLY A 105 -6.44 23.90 7.37
N SER A 106 -7.02 23.44 6.26
CA SER A 106 -8.10 22.46 6.29
C SER A 106 -7.49 21.09 6.53
N THR A 107 -7.93 20.37 7.56
CA THR A 107 -7.47 18.99 7.79
C THR A 107 -8.31 18.01 6.95
N VAL A 108 -7.66 17.22 6.10
CA VAL A 108 -8.29 16.19 5.26
C VAL A 108 -7.88 14.80 5.74
N GLU A 109 -8.84 13.92 5.98
CA GLU A 109 -8.56 12.50 6.29
C GLU A 109 -8.59 11.67 5.00
N LEU A 110 -7.53 10.89 4.76
CA LEU A 110 -7.47 9.93 3.66
C LEU A 110 -7.63 8.51 4.16
N ALA A 111 -8.29 7.67 3.36
CA ALA A 111 -8.33 6.24 3.60
C ALA A 111 -7.02 5.57 3.15
N ALA A 112 -6.63 4.51 3.88
CA ALA A 112 -5.58 3.61 3.42
C ALA A 112 -6.03 2.94 2.12
N ALA A 113 -5.09 2.66 1.23
CA ALA A 113 -5.33 1.71 0.15
C ALA A 113 -5.85 0.39 0.74
N ASP A 114 -6.94 -0.14 0.17
CA ASP A 114 -7.38 -1.49 0.42
C ASP A 114 -6.28 -2.37 -0.16
N GLY A 115 -5.44 -2.89 0.73
CA GLY A 115 -4.31 -3.73 0.36
C GLY A 115 -4.81 -4.78 -0.63
N ALA A 116 -4.29 -4.72 -1.84
CA ALA A 116 -4.51 -5.79 -2.78
C ALA A 116 -3.83 -6.99 -2.13
N GLY A 117 -4.60 -7.99 -1.69
CA GLY A 117 -4.10 -9.05 -0.81
C GLY A 117 -2.82 -9.71 -1.35
N PRO A 118 -2.11 -10.55 -0.57
CA PRO A 118 -0.76 -11.04 -0.89
C PRO A 118 -0.57 -11.76 -2.25
N ALA A 119 -1.65 -11.96 -3.01
CA ALA A 119 -1.68 -12.49 -4.37
C ALA A 119 -1.76 -11.42 -5.48
N VAL A 120 -1.88 -10.12 -5.18
CA VAL A 120 -1.99 -9.06 -6.19
C VAL A 120 -0.65 -8.37 -6.36
N ALA A 121 0.06 -8.74 -7.43
CA ALA A 121 1.26 -8.03 -7.84
C ALA A 121 0.88 -6.69 -8.48
N CYS A 122 1.49 -5.61 -8.00
CA CYS A 122 1.32 -4.30 -8.60
C CYS A 122 1.96 -4.25 -10.00
N ALA A 123 1.24 -3.66 -10.95
CA ALA A 123 1.83 -3.34 -12.25
C ALA A 123 2.90 -2.24 -12.09
N PRO A 124 3.89 -2.15 -13.00
CA PRO A 124 4.84 -1.05 -13.01
C PRO A 124 4.13 0.30 -13.09
N VAL A 125 4.57 1.25 -12.29
CA VAL A 125 4.05 2.63 -12.29
C VAL A 125 4.46 3.33 -13.59
N ASP A 126 3.51 3.97 -14.25
CA ASP A 126 3.76 4.81 -15.42
C ASP A 126 2.99 6.13 -15.37
N VAL A 127 3.34 7.03 -16.28
CA VAL A 127 2.73 8.37 -16.40
C VAL A 127 1.24 8.28 -16.74
N ALA A 128 0.83 7.26 -17.50
CA ALA A 128 -0.56 7.09 -17.90
C ALA A 128 -1.44 6.78 -16.68
N ALA A 129 -0.96 5.96 -15.75
CA ALA A 129 -1.62 5.66 -14.48
C ALA A 129 -1.70 6.89 -13.57
N LEU A 130 -0.66 7.73 -13.50
CA LEU A 130 -0.72 8.97 -12.70
C LEU A 130 -1.76 9.95 -13.24
N ARG A 131 -1.96 10.01 -14.56
CA ARG A 131 -2.95 10.93 -15.16
C ARG A 131 -4.41 10.55 -14.91
N THR A 132 -4.69 9.35 -14.39
CA THR A 132 -6.05 8.90 -14.06
C THR A 132 -6.43 9.11 -12.60
N VAL A 133 -5.50 9.57 -11.76
CA VAL A 133 -5.75 9.82 -10.33
C VAL A 133 -6.59 11.09 -10.14
N GLY A 134 -7.31 11.17 -9.02
CA GLY A 134 -8.20 12.30 -8.73
C GLY A 134 -7.46 13.51 -8.16
N THR A 135 -6.48 13.30 -7.30
CA THR A 135 -5.64 14.36 -6.72
C THR A 135 -4.21 13.84 -6.57
N ALA A 136 -3.23 14.71 -6.82
CA ALA A 136 -1.82 14.42 -6.66
C ALA A 136 -1.10 15.61 -6.01
N PHE A 137 -0.30 15.36 -4.99
CA PHE A 137 0.38 16.41 -4.23
C PHE A 137 1.69 15.92 -3.60
N GLU A 138 2.56 16.86 -3.26
CA GLU A 138 3.73 16.65 -2.42
C GLU A 138 3.38 17.05 -0.99
N ALA A 139 3.83 16.27 -0.01
CA ALA A 139 3.68 16.63 1.39
C ALA A 139 4.88 16.21 2.24
N ARG A 140 5.11 16.93 3.34
CA ARG A 140 6.09 16.59 4.38
C ARG A 140 5.39 15.96 5.57
N ALA A 141 5.90 14.82 6.03
CA ALA A 141 5.44 14.22 7.28
C ALA A 141 5.91 15.06 8.47
N VAL A 142 4.97 15.67 9.19
CA VAL A 142 5.26 16.50 10.37
C VAL A 142 5.08 15.72 11.66
N GLU A 143 4.22 14.70 11.67
CA GLU A 143 3.98 13.85 12.83
C GLU A 143 3.67 12.41 12.42
N VAL A 144 4.10 11.44 13.24
CA VAL A 144 3.67 10.03 13.13
C VAL A 144 3.41 9.51 14.54
N ALA A 145 2.15 9.20 14.84
CA ALA A 145 1.70 8.73 16.15
C ALA A 145 0.43 7.88 16.03
N ASP A 146 0.23 6.93 16.95
CA ASP A 146 -1.02 6.17 17.10
C ASP A 146 -1.55 5.52 15.81
N GLY A 147 -0.64 4.99 14.98
CA GLY A 147 -0.99 4.33 13.72
C GLY A 147 -1.45 5.30 12.62
N ARG A 148 -1.15 6.60 12.75
CA ARG A 148 -1.44 7.65 11.78
C ARG A 148 -0.22 8.53 11.54
N ALA A 149 -0.17 9.15 10.38
CA ALA A 149 0.78 10.20 10.06
C ALA A 149 0.04 11.47 9.63
N VAL A 150 0.56 12.61 10.07
CA VAL A 150 0.11 13.93 9.63
C VAL A 150 1.12 14.44 8.61
N LEU A 151 0.61 14.78 7.43
CA LEU A 151 1.38 15.28 6.30
C LEU A 151 0.96 16.73 6.03
N GLU A 152 1.91 17.66 6.00
CA GLU A 152 1.70 19.04 5.57
C GLU A 152 1.92 19.12 4.06
N VAL A 153 0.92 19.54 3.30
CA VAL A 153 0.99 19.67 1.84
C VAL A 153 1.91 20.83 1.49
N THR A 154 2.91 20.58 0.64
CA THR A 154 3.91 21.58 0.23
C THR A 154 3.83 21.95 -1.24
N ASP A 155 3.12 21.14 -2.04
CA ASP A 155 2.89 21.43 -3.45
C ASP A 155 1.71 20.60 -3.98
N VAL A 156 0.94 21.13 -4.92
CA VAL A 156 -0.20 20.44 -5.53
C VAL A 156 0.06 20.28 -7.02
N TYR A 157 0.04 19.03 -7.49
CA TYR A 157 0.21 18.69 -8.90
C TYR A 157 -1.12 18.64 -9.65
N ALA A 158 -2.16 18.09 -9.03
CA ALA A 158 -3.49 17.97 -9.62
C ALA A 158 -4.58 17.82 -8.57
N GLY A 159 -5.80 18.23 -8.93
CA GLY A 159 -6.99 18.12 -8.08
C GLY A 159 -7.18 19.30 -7.12
N ASP A 160 -8.38 19.38 -6.53
CA ASP A 160 -8.81 20.48 -5.66
C ASP A 160 -9.12 20.00 -4.23
N LEU A 161 -8.73 18.77 -3.88
CA LEU A 161 -9.00 18.17 -2.57
C LEU A 161 -8.23 18.88 -1.44
N VAL A 162 -7.01 19.32 -1.74
CA VAL A 162 -6.08 19.95 -0.80
C VAL A 162 -5.45 21.17 -1.45
N ALA A 163 -5.03 22.12 -0.63
CA ALA A 163 -4.22 23.26 -1.02
C ALA A 163 -2.82 23.20 -0.37
N ASP A 164 -1.89 24.00 -0.89
CA ASP A 164 -0.60 24.23 -0.23
C ASP A 164 -0.82 24.73 1.21
N GLY A 165 -0.14 24.10 2.16
CA GLY A 165 -0.26 24.34 3.60
C GLY A 165 -1.42 23.62 4.31
N ASP A 166 -2.23 22.82 3.61
CA ASP A 166 -3.23 21.97 4.26
C ASP A 166 -2.57 20.77 4.97
N GLU A 167 -3.26 20.23 5.97
CA GLU A 167 -2.83 19.03 6.69
C GLU A 167 -3.64 17.83 6.24
N VAL A 168 -2.95 16.73 5.98
CA VAL A 168 -3.54 15.47 5.55
C VAL A 168 -3.21 14.38 6.55
N VAL A 169 -4.23 13.72 7.08
CA VAL A 169 -4.07 12.59 8.00
C VAL A 169 -4.17 11.30 7.22
N VAL A 170 -3.12 10.49 7.28
CA VAL A 170 -3.04 9.19 6.60
C VAL A 170 -2.88 8.06 7.62
N PRO A 171 -3.65 6.95 7.49
CA PRO A 171 -3.41 5.76 8.27
C PRO A 171 -2.07 5.12 7.92
N GLN A 172 -1.39 4.55 8.91
CA GLN A 172 -0.14 3.83 8.74
C GLN A 172 -0.37 2.33 8.66
N ALA A 173 0.52 1.65 7.94
CA ALA A 173 0.57 0.19 7.97
C ALA A 173 0.91 -0.28 9.38
N ASP A 174 0.29 -1.39 9.79
CA ASP A 174 0.69 -2.08 11.01
C ASP A 174 2.17 -2.51 10.85
N PRO A 175 3.08 -2.09 11.75
CA PRO A 175 4.49 -2.43 11.66
C PRO A 175 4.74 -3.95 11.67
N ASP A 176 3.81 -4.74 12.21
CA ASP A 176 3.91 -6.19 12.29
C ASP A 176 3.35 -6.91 11.05
N ALA A 177 2.64 -6.21 10.15
CA ALA A 177 2.00 -6.81 8.97
C ALA A 177 2.96 -7.18 7.83
N GLY A 178 4.24 -6.78 7.92
CA GLY A 178 5.23 -6.97 6.87
C GLY A 178 4.95 -6.12 5.61
N PRO A 179 5.92 -6.01 4.69
CA PRO A 179 5.72 -5.28 3.45
C PRO A 179 4.72 -6.03 2.55
N VAL A 180 3.60 -5.37 2.25
CA VAL A 180 2.59 -5.86 1.31
C VAL A 180 2.54 -4.89 0.13
N ASP A 181 2.67 -5.43 -1.08
CA ASP A 181 2.50 -4.64 -2.30
C ASP A 181 1.08 -4.05 -2.35
N GLY A 182 0.99 -2.74 -2.53
CA GLY A 182 -0.29 -2.02 -2.47
C GLY A 182 -0.86 -1.83 -1.06
N GLY A 183 -0.09 -2.13 -0.01
CA GLY A 183 -0.44 -1.79 1.37
C GLY A 183 -0.35 -0.28 1.66
N PRO A 184 -0.69 0.13 2.89
CA PRO A 184 -0.63 1.54 3.30
C PRO A 184 0.77 2.11 3.16
N LEU A 185 0.87 3.40 2.80
CA LEU A 185 2.13 4.10 2.61
C LEU A 185 2.93 4.17 3.94
N PRO A 186 4.14 3.58 4.00
CA PRO A 186 4.99 3.72 5.18
C PRO A 186 5.56 5.15 5.24
N VAL A 187 5.13 5.90 6.26
CA VAL A 187 5.55 7.29 6.49
C VAL A 187 6.48 7.36 7.70
N THR A 188 7.51 8.18 7.58
CA THR A 188 8.46 8.49 8.64
C THR A 188 8.46 10.00 8.86
N ALA A 189 8.42 10.41 10.13
CA ALA A 189 8.45 11.82 10.50
C ALA A 189 9.67 12.55 9.89
N GLY A 190 9.44 13.74 9.35
CA GLY A 190 10.43 14.55 8.65
C GLY A 190 10.67 14.17 7.17
N GLY A 191 10.10 13.07 6.69
CA GLY A 191 10.21 12.66 5.28
C GLY A 191 9.32 13.50 4.36
N THR A 192 9.71 13.58 3.09
CA THR A 192 8.89 14.16 2.02
C THR A 192 8.30 13.02 1.18
N TYR A 193 7.04 13.16 0.78
CA TYR A 193 6.26 12.12 0.11
C TYR A 193 5.51 12.72 -1.08
N LEU A 194 5.41 11.92 -2.15
CA LEU A 194 4.53 12.16 -3.27
C LEU A 194 3.30 11.27 -3.09
N VAL A 195 2.12 11.87 -3.09
CA VAL A 195 0.86 11.19 -2.79
C VAL A 195 -0.11 11.41 -3.92
N ALA A 196 -0.63 10.31 -4.45
CA ALA A 196 -1.76 10.29 -5.38
C ALA A 196 -2.96 9.70 -4.66
N THR A 197 -4.16 10.22 -4.94
CA THR A 197 -5.41 9.68 -4.41
C THR A 197 -6.38 9.33 -5.52
N THR A 198 -7.14 8.28 -5.28
CA THR A 198 -8.26 7.88 -6.13
C THR A 198 -9.57 8.02 -5.37
N PRO A 199 -10.64 8.50 -6.03
CA PRO A 199 -11.96 8.53 -5.43
C PRO A 199 -12.45 7.11 -5.15
N VAL A 200 -13.02 6.91 -3.96
CA VAL A 200 -13.65 5.65 -3.55
C VAL A 200 -15.14 5.89 -3.33
N GLY A 201 -15.96 5.09 -4.03
CA GLY A 201 -17.41 5.18 -4.04
C GLY A 201 -17.97 6.10 -5.14
N ASP A 202 -19.25 5.92 -5.46
CA ASP A 202 -19.91 6.56 -6.61
C ASP A 202 -20.55 7.93 -6.28
N GLY A 203 -20.25 8.49 -5.11
CA GLY A 203 -20.89 9.72 -4.61
C GLY A 203 -20.08 11.00 -4.92
N PRO A 204 -20.74 12.13 -5.24
CA PRO A 204 -20.07 13.43 -5.24
C PRO A 204 -19.59 13.77 -3.83
N GLY A 205 -18.29 14.06 -3.68
CA GLY A 205 -17.63 14.18 -2.36
C GLY A 205 -17.23 12.84 -1.73
N GLY A 206 -17.12 11.78 -2.53
CA GLY A 206 -16.68 10.46 -2.10
C GLY A 206 -15.32 10.49 -1.38
N ALA A 207 -15.12 9.51 -0.49
CA ALA A 207 -13.89 9.37 0.26
C ALA A 207 -12.69 9.22 -0.70
N GLN A 208 -11.55 9.74 -0.31
CA GLN A 208 -10.32 9.64 -1.10
C GLN A 208 -9.42 8.62 -0.45
N GLN A 209 -8.86 7.75 -1.27
CA GLN A 209 -7.95 6.70 -0.85
C GLN A 209 -6.59 6.94 -1.48
N ILE A 210 -5.54 6.71 -0.70
CA ILE A 210 -4.16 6.75 -1.22
C ILE A 210 -4.04 5.70 -2.31
N ALA A 211 -3.58 6.12 -3.49
CA ALA A 211 -3.37 5.23 -4.61
C ALA A 211 -2.24 4.24 -4.26
N PRO A 212 -2.52 2.92 -4.26
CA PRO A 212 -1.52 1.90 -3.97
C PRO A 212 -0.49 1.75 -5.09
N CYS A 213 0.38 0.75 -4.94
CA CYS A 213 1.20 0.23 -6.03
C CYS A 213 2.28 1.18 -6.55
N GLY A 214 2.88 1.98 -5.67
CA GLY A 214 4.00 2.86 -6.01
C GLY A 214 3.60 4.16 -6.69
N LEU A 215 2.31 4.42 -6.88
CA LEU A 215 1.81 5.74 -7.28
C LEU A 215 1.97 6.78 -6.15
N SER A 216 2.06 6.31 -4.91
CA SER A 216 2.41 7.12 -3.74
C SER A 216 3.65 6.53 -3.07
N GLY A 217 4.55 7.39 -2.58
CA GLY A 217 5.85 6.97 -2.08
C GLY A 217 6.66 8.10 -1.45
N PRO A 218 7.82 7.79 -0.86
CA PRO A 218 8.82 8.80 -0.55
C PRO A 218 9.18 9.60 -1.80
N ASP A 219 9.58 10.86 -1.61
CA ASP A 219 10.12 11.67 -2.69
C ASP A 219 11.48 11.14 -3.15
N ASP A 220 11.44 10.21 -4.10
CA ASP A 220 12.60 9.71 -4.82
C ASP A 220 12.67 10.32 -6.23
N PRO A 221 13.87 10.46 -6.82
CA PRO A 221 14.03 11.10 -8.13
C PRO A 221 13.24 10.43 -9.27
N ALA A 222 13.03 9.12 -9.23
CA ALA A 222 12.30 8.40 -10.27
C ALA A 222 10.79 8.67 -10.16
N LEU A 223 10.21 8.59 -8.97
CA LEU A 223 8.80 8.93 -8.75
C LEU A 223 8.53 10.41 -9.03
N ARG A 224 9.42 11.30 -8.58
CA ARG A 224 9.34 12.73 -8.87
C ARG A 224 9.30 13.00 -10.37
N ALA A 225 10.19 12.38 -11.15
CA ALA A 225 10.20 12.55 -12.60
C ALA A 225 8.88 12.14 -13.26
N LEU A 226 8.25 11.06 -12.78
CA LEU A 226 6.94 10.63 -13.26
C LEU A 226 5.84 11.66 -12.95
N TYR A 227 5.84 12.25 -11.76
CA TYR A 227 4.89 13.31 -11.39
C TYR A 227 5.08 14.58 -12.23
N GLU A 228 6.32 15.03 -12.40
CA GLU A 228 6.63 16.19 -13.24
C GLU A 228 6.21 15.95 -14.71
N GLU A 229 6.48 14.76 -15.25
CA GLU A 229 6.08 14.41 -16.61
C GLU A 229 4.56 14.27 -16.75
N ALA A 230 3.88 13.74 -15.73
CA ALA A 230 2.44 13.56 -15.74
C ALA A 230 1.69 14.89 -15.74
N PHE A 231 2.13 15.85 -14.93
CA PHE A 231 1.34 17.04 -14.57
C PHE A 231 1.96 18.38 -14.99
N ARG A 232 3.28 18.46 -15.19
CA ARG A 232 3.98 19.74 -15.45
C ARG A 232 4.63 19.84 -16.83
N ALA A 233 4.74 18.75 -17.58
CA ALA A 233 5.31 18.76 -18.92
C ALA A 233 4.36 19.33 -20.01
N GLY A 234 3.46 20.25 -19.65
CA GLY A 234 2.45 20.87 -20.51
C GLY A 234 2.83 22.24 -21.05
#